data_AF-A0A9P6WYU6-F1
#
_entry.id   AF-A0A9P6WYU6-F1
#
_cell.length_a   1.000
_cell.length_b   1.000
_cell.length_c   1.000
_cell.angle_alpha   90.00
_cell.angle_beta   90.00
_cell.angle_gamma   90.00
#
_symmetry.space_group_name_H-M   'P 1'
#
loop_
_entity.id
_entity.type
_entity.pdbx_description
1 polymer ?
#
loop_
_entity_poly.entity_id
_entity_poly.type
_entity_poly.pdbx_seq_one_letter_code
_entity_poly.pdbx_strand_id
1 'polypeptide(L)'
;MIQHRCLQFRWLRQLFQDDDPVSCSRVYMKDFVQRFHSMGTTSLLSFFFPPLRAAANIHLGSFLPTMYEAMDSFLQKGSPDVCCNPSTLLSLPLLALFSDIPSGHWLLSHNRSKLQANQFFTYDQSLHRVRPLLQPDSPPYPRLSGRLVRDLQNRTVTLNNMTWNLILNDYPDLGSVDDFPFVSWLTRSVDWISFHPQEYRQTQSDTLLTHPLSTLSPLKWKQFWSLKILPEARIICFRFIYNKLHCNASVSRFDPTTTAACSLCHAALEDVNHLLITCSFKWSVWQGVLSRFAPYLEFRPEDIESILRNFSRFEFVDNSRLLRICSQALLYIWRAHWRYIFDGTPFLPQQIVSTIFEKLHCYRLH
;
A
#
# COMPACT_ATOMS: atom_id res chain seq x y z
N MET A 1 5.13 0.83 4.39
CA MET A 1 5.13 -0.24 3.36
C MET A 1 5.59 0.29 2.00
N ILE A 2 4.90 1.24 1.37
CA ILE A 2 5.21 1.74 0.01
C ILE A 2 6.65 2.32 -0.10
N GLN A 3 7.05 3.19 0.82
CA GLN A 3 8.42 3.73 0.85
C GLN A 3 9.48 2.62 0.99
N HIS A 4 9.18 1.60 1.78
CA HIS A 4 10.10 0.48 2.01
C HIS A 4 10.31 -0.34 0.73
N ARG A 5 9.24 -0.64 -0.04
CA ARG A 5 9.32 -1.31 -1.34
C ARG A 5 10.11 -0.49 -2.36
N CYS A 6 9.88 0.82 -2.39
CA CYS A 6 10.57 1.74 -3.29
C CYS A 6 12.10 1.72 -3.09
N LEU A 7 12.57 1.57 -1.84
CA LEU A 7 14.00 1.50 -1.54
C LEU A 7 14.66 0.21 -2.07
N GLN A 8 13.89 -0.87 -2.24
CA GLN A 8 14.40 -2.15 -2.74
C GLN A 8 14.80 -2.10 -4.22
N PHE A 9 14.28 -1.14 -5.00
CA PHE A 9 14.64 -0.99 -6.41
C PHE A 9 16.11 -0.68 -6.65
N ARG A 10 16.82 -0.09 -5.67
CA ARG A 10 18.28 0.05 -5.73
C ARG A 10 18.97 -1.31 -5.82
N TRP A 11 18.56 -2.25 -4.97
CA TRP A 11 19.10 -3.61 -4.91
C TRP A 11 18.65 -4.45 -6.09
N LEU A 12 17.37 -4.31 -6.50
CA LEU A 12 16.85 -4.99 -7.67
C LEU A 12 17.59 -4.55 -8.95
N ARG A 13 17.82 -3.25 -9.14
CA ARG A 13 18.62 -2.74 -10.27
C ARG A 13 20.02 -3.34 -10.30
N GLN A 14 20.69 -3.41 -9.14
CA GLN A 14 22.02 -4.02 -9.06
C GLN A 14 22.00 -5.53 -9.35
N LEU A 15 20.94 -6.24 -8.98
CA LEU A 15 20.79 -7.67 -9.22
C LEU A 15 20.60 -7.99 -10.72
N PHE A 16 19.75 -7.20 -11.40
CA PHE A 16 19.33 -7.40 -12.78
C PHE A 16 20.18 -6.68 -13.84
N GLN A 17 21.14 -5.83 -13.45
CA GLN A 17 22.11 -5.24 -14.40
C GLN A 17 22.96 -6.33 -15.08
N ASP A 18 23.46 -6.08 -16.29
CA ASP A 18 24.45 -6.94 -16.95
C ASP A 18 25.78 -6.96 -16.15
N ASP A 19 26.66 -7.93 -16.41
CA ASP A 19 27.90 -8.16 -15.66
C ASP A 19 28.84 -6.94 -15.70
N ASP A 20 28.66 -6.02 -14.74
CA ASP A 20 29.64 -5.01 -14.39
C ASP A 20 30.81 -5.71 -13.67
N PRO A 21 32.02 -5.74 -14.28
CA PRO A 21 33.18 -6.43 -13.71
C PRO A 21 33.64 -5.86 -12.35
N VAL A 22 33.09 -4.73 -11.90
CA VAL A 22 33.52 -4.01 -10.69
C VAL A 22 32.62 -4.28 -9.48
N SER A 23 31.41 -4.85 -9.68
CA SER A 23 30.39 -4.96 -8.61
C SER A 23 30.51 -6.25 -7.78
N CYS A 24 31.26 -6.20 -6.68
CA CYS A 24 31.43 -7.36 -5.78
C CYS A 24 30.12 -7.82 -5.11
N SER A 25 29.20 -6.90 -4.80
CA SER A 25 27.95 -7.21 -4.09
C SER A 25 26.95 -8.01 -4.91
N ARG A 26 27.00 -7.95 -6.26
CA ARG A 26 26.06 -8.71 -7.10
C ARG A 26 26.29 -10.22 -7.00
N VAL A 27 27.54 -10.66 -6.97
CA VAL A 27 27.90 -12.08 -6.84
C VAL A 27 27.35 -12.64 -5.52
N TYR A 28 27.56 -11.92 -4.41
CA TYR A 28 27.00 -12.28 -3.11
C TYR A 28 25.46 -12.28 -3.11
N MET A 29 24.83 -11.33 -3.79
CA MET A 29 23.36 -11.30 -3.89
C MET A 29 22.81 -12.47 -4.70
N LYS A 30 23.45 -12.87 -5.82
CA LYS A 30 23.05 -14.07 -6.59
C LYS A 30 23.20 -15.36 -5.79
N ASP A 31 24.34 -15.53 -5.10
CA ASP A 31 24.56 -16.66 -4.17
C ASP A 31 23.52 -16.67 -3.05
N PHE A 32 23.19 -15.50 -2.51
CA PHE A 32 22.18 -15.39 -1.47
C PHE A 32 20.79 -15.78 -1.99
N VAL A 33 20.38 -15.31 -3.17
CA VAL A 33 19.10 -15.67 -3.81
C VAL A 33 18.99 -17.18 -4.04
N GLN A 34 20.08 -17.83 -4.47
CA GLN A 34 20.12 -19.27 -4.70
C GLN A 34 19.66 -20.08 -3.47
N ARG A 35 20.04 -19.66 -2.26
CA ARG A 35 19.68 -20.34 -0.99
C ARG A 35 18.17 -20.30 -0.70
N PHE A 36 17.44 -19.40 -1.33
CA PHE A 36 16.00 -19.23 -1.20
C PHE A 36 15.21 -19.66 -2.45
N HIS A 37 15.90 -20.20 -3.45
CA HIS A 37 15.27 -20.80 -4.62
C HIS A 37 14.87 -22.24 -4.31
N SER A 38 13.60 -22.60 -4.55
CA SER A 38 13.08 -23.96 -4.30
C SER A 38 13.84 -25.06 -5.05
N MET A 39 14.43 -24.72 -6.19
CA MET A 39 15.22 -25.62 -7.03
C MET A 39 16.74 -25.54 -6.77
N GLY A 40 17.20 -24.70 -5.84
CA GLY A 40 18.64 -24.54 -5.54
C GLY A 40 19.48 -23.95 -6.69
N THR A 41 18.85 -23.27 -7.64
CA THR A 41 19.50 -22.66 -8.82
C THR A 41 19.89 -21.21 -8.56
N THR A 42 20.93 -20.72 -9.23
CA THR A 42 21.33 -19.30 -9.24
C THR A 42 20.41 -18.41 -10.08
N SER A 43 19.43 -19.02 -10.73
CA SER A 43 18.40 -18.36 -11.53
C SER A 43 17.56 -17.36 -10.73
N LEU A 44 17.28 -16.22 -11.36
CA LEU A 44 16.42 -15.16 -10.85
C LEU A 44 14.92 -15.40 -11.13
N LEU A 45 14.53 -16.57 -11.65
CA LEU A 45 13.14 -16.92 -11.94
C LEU A 45 12.21 -16.77 -10.72
N SER A 46 12.72 -16.95 -9.49
CA SER A 46 11.96 -16.73 -8.25
C SER A 46 11.41 -15.30 -8.06
N PHE A 47 11.98 -14.30 -8.75
CA PHE A 47 11.45 -12.93 -8.75
C PHE A 47 10.25 -12.74 -9.68
N PHE A 48 10.14 -13.57 -10.73
CA PHE A 48 9.04 -13.54 -11.68
C PHE A 48 7.91 -14.49 -11.26
N PHE A 49 8.25 -15.58 -10.56
CA PHE A 49 7.32 -16.66 -10.23
C PHE A 49 7.31 -16.94 -8.73
N PRO A 50 6.30 -16.43 -7.97
CA PRO A 50 6.20 -16.64 -6.53
C PRO A 50 6.27 -18.09 -6.04
N PRO A 51 5.71 -19.10 -6.75
CA PRO A 51 5.79 -20.49 -6.30
C PRO A 51 7.21 -21.08 -6.27
N LEU A 52 8.19 -20.44 -6.94
CA LEU A 52 9.58 -20.89 -6.92
C LEU A 52 10.35 -20.47 -5.65
N ARG A 53 9.76 -19.67 -4.77
CA ARG A 53 10.38 -19.17 -3.53
C ARG A 53 10.31 -20.24 -2.44
N ALA A 54 11.44 -20.52 -1.79
CA ALA A 54 11.49 -21.46 -0.68
C ALA A 54 10.83 -20.87 0.58
N ALA A 55 9.84 -21.57 1.14
CA ALA A 55 9.10 -21.11 2.32
C ALA A 55 9.86 -21.28 3.64
N ALA A 56 10.92 -22.11 3.68
CA ALA A 56 11.43 -22.68 4.92
C ALA A 56 12.35 -21.77 5.76
N ASN A 57 12.99 -20.74 5.19
CA ASN A 57 14.12 -20.08 5.87
C ASN A 57 14.11 -18.54 5.84
N ILE A 58 12.97 -17.91 5.55
CA ILE A 58 12.85 -16.44 5.64
C ILE A 58 12.82 -16.05 7.13
N HIS A 59 13.98 -16.05 7.77
CA HIS A 59 14.16 -15.62 9.15
C HIS A 59 13.95 -14.11 9.29
N LEU A 60 13.67 -13.67 10.52
CA LEU A 60 13.78 -12.28 10.95
C LEU A 60 15.13 -11.70 10.47
N GLY A 61 15.08 -10.64 9.65
CA GLY A 61 16.27 -9.93 9.17
C GLY A 61 16.64 -10.16 7.69
N SER A 62 15.98 -11.09 6.98
CA SER A 62 16.17 -11.21 5.53
C SER A 62 15.53 -10.02 4.79
N PHE A 63 16.29 -9.41 3.87
CA PHE A 63 15.79 -8.36 2.97
C PHE A 63 15.15 -8.92 1.69
N LEU A 64 15.26 -10.23 1.46
CA LEU A 64 14.73 -10.88 0.26
C LEU A 64 13.19 -10.86 0.15
N PRO A 65 12.40 -11.05 1.23
CA PRO A 65 10.94 -10.95 1.16
C PRO A 65 10.48 -9.57 0.69
N THR A 66 11.19 -8.54 1.13
CA THR A 66 10.81 -7.16 0.81
C THR A 66 11.19 -6.82 -0.64
N MET A 67 12.24 -7.42 -1.17
CA MET A 67 12.55 -7.41 -2.62
C MET A 67 11.51 -8.18 -3.43
N TYR A 68 11.09 -9.36 -2.99
CA TYR A 68 10.03 -10.14 -3.64
C TYR A 68 8.70 -9.39 -3.66
N GLU A 69 8.29 -8.79 -2.54
CA GLU A 69 7.09 -7.96 -2.47
C GLU A 69 7.17 -6.74 -3.39
N ALA A 70 8.35 -6.10 -3.49
CA ALA A 70 8.56 -4.97 -4.39
C ALA A 70 8.42 -5.39 -5.86
N MET A 71 8.97 -6.55 -6.23
CA MET A 71 8.85 -7.12 -7.58
C MET A 71 7.43 -7.55 -7.91
N ASP A 72 6.73 -8.27 -7.00
CA ASP A 72 5.33 -8.68 -7.22
C ASP A 72 4.43 -7.49 -7.48
N SER A 73 4.60 -6.43 -6.68
CA SER A 73 3.90 -5.15 -6.82
C SER A 73 4.17 -4.45 -8.15
N PHE A 74 5.36 -4.66 -8.72
CA PHE A 74 5.77 -4.06 -9.99
C PHE A 74 5.25 -4.85 -11.20
N LEU A 75 5.37 -6.18 -11.15
CA LEU A 75 4.99 -7.11 -12.23
C LEU A 75 3.49 -7.25 -12.43
N GLN A 76 2.65 -6.86 -11.47
CA GLN A 76 1.18 -6.84 -11.62
C GLN A 76 0.68 -6.05 -12.84
N LYS A 77 1.51 -5.18 -13.44
CA LYS A 77 1.14 -4.36 -14.60
C LYS A 77 1.25 -5.07 -15.95
N GLY A 78 1.88 -6.24 -16.04
CA GLY A 78 2.01 -6.94 -17.33
C GLY A 78 2.53 -8.36 -17.20
N SER A 79 1.91 -9.30 -17.94
CA SER A 79 2.45 -10.64 -18.12
C SER A 79 3.69 -10.59 -19.01
N PRO A 80 4.75 -11.37 -18.70
CA PRO A 80 5.94 -11.43 -19.55
C PRO A 80 5.59 -12.09 -20.89
N ASP A 81 5.70 -11.34 -22.00
CA ASP A 81 5.70 -11.91 -23.35
C ASP A 81 7.14 -12.27 -23.72
N VAL A 82 7.53 -13.48 -23.36
CA VAL A 82 8.92 -13.95 -23.40
C VAL A 82 8.98 -15.32 -24.06
N CYS A 83 9.95 -15.53 -24.94
CA CYS A 83 10.29 -16.86 -25.47
C CYS A 83 11.42 -17.46 -24.63
N CYS A 84 11.15 -18.53 -23.89
CA CYS A 84 12.18 -19.28 -23.16
C CYS A 84 12.46 -20.63 -23.85
N ASN A 85 13.52 -21.32 -23.41
CA ASN A 85 13.86 -22.65 -23.91
C ASN A 85 13.01 -23.74 -23.22
N PRO A 86 12.96 -24.98 -23.78
CA PRO A 86 12.17 -26.08 -23.21
C PRO A 86 12.52 -26.40 -21.74
N SER A 87 13.80 -26.40 -21.37
CA SER A 87 14.27 -26.67 -20.00
C SER A 87 13.73 -25.65 -19.00
N THR A 88 13.81 -24.36 -19.33
CA THR A 88 13.25 -23.26 -18.53
C THR A 88 11.75 -23.44 -18.38
N LEU A 89 10.99 -23.65 -19.47
CA LEU A 89 9.54 -23.81 -19.39
C LEU A 89 9.13 -24.94 -18.43
N LEU A 90 9.79 -26.10 -18.54
CA LEU A 90 9.50 -27.27 -17.70
C LEU A 90 9.84 -27.05 -16.22
N SER A 91 10.75 -26.12 -15.92
CA SER A 91 11.09 -25.71 -14.55
C SER A 91 10.09 -24.72 -13.93
N LEU A 92 9.22 -24.10 -14.72
CA LEU A 92 8.28 -23.09 -14.23
C LEU A 92 7.11 -23.71 -13.45
N PRO A 93 6.44 -22.92 -12.59
CA PRO A 93 5.15 -23.32 -12.03
C PRO A 93 4.13 -23.54 -13.13
N LEU A 94 3.27 -24.55 -12.98
CA LEU A 94 2.26 -24.93 -13.97
C LEU A 94 1.36 -23.74 -14.35
N LEU A 95 1.00 -22.90 -13.38
CA LEU A 95 0.18 -21.71 -13.61
C LEU A 95 0.81 -20.72 -14.60
N ALA A 96 2.14 -20.68 -14.71
CA ALA A 96 2.84 -19.75 -15.59
C ALA A 96 2.67 -20.06 -17.09
N LEU A 97 2.10 -21.23 -17.45
CA LEU A 97 1.91 -21.65 -18.83
C LEU A 97 0.61 -21.11 -19.46
N PHE A 98 -0.24 -20.43 -18.69
CA PHE A 98 -1.59 -20.05 -19.09
C PHE A 98 -1.80 -18.52 -19.07
N SER A 99 -2.69 -18.01 -19.91
CA SER A 99 -3.06 -16.57 -19.95
C SER A 99 -4.40 -16.28 -19.28
N ASP A 100 -5.44 -17.09 -19.56
CA ASP A 100 -6.82 -16.82 -19.14
C ASP A 100 -7.41 -18.01 -18.38
N ILE A 101 -7.25 -17.99 -17.05
CA ILE A 101 -7.76 -19.05 -16.17
C ILE A 101 -9.06 -18.59 -15.50
N PRO A 102 -10.17 -19.34 -15.61
CA PRO A 102 -11.42 -19.02 -14.91
C PRO A 102 -11.24 -18.98 -13.39
N SER A 103 -11.92 -18.04 -12.71
CA SER A 103 -11.78 -17.81 -11.25
C SER A 103 -12.09 -19.02 -10.37
N GLY A 104 -12.92 -19.95 -10.84
CA GLY A 104 -13.24 -21.21 -10.15
C GLY A 104 -12.38 -22.42 -10.56
N HIS A 105 -11.34 -22.21 -11.37
CA HIS A 105 -10.57 -23.31 -11.94
C HIS A 105 -9.65 -23.98 -10.90
N TRP A 106 -9.47 -25.30 -11.02
CA TRP A 106 -8.70 -26.10 -10.06
C TRP A 106 -7.22 -25.73 -9.99
N LEU A 107 -6.66 -25.14 -11.05
CA LEU A 107 -5.28 -24.64 -11.08
C LEU A 107 -5.05 -23.51 -10.06
N LEU A 108 -6.08 -22.70 -9.76
CA LEU A 108 -5.99 -21.57 -8.82
C LEU A 108 -6.08 -21.99 -7.35
N SER A 109 -6.39 -23.25 -7.06
CA SER A 109 -6.43 -23.75 -5.69
C SER A 109 -5.06 -23.60 -5.01
N HIS A 110 -5.04 -23.14 -3.76
CA HIS A 110 -3.82 -22.93 -2.96
C HIS A 110 -2.84 -24.11 -2.96
N ASN A 111 -3.34 -25.35 -2.91
CA ASN A 111 -2.49 -26.55 -2.91
C ASN A 111 -1.99 -26.95 -4.31
N ARG A 112 -2.56 -26.36 -5.37
CA ARG A 112 -2.29 -26.68 -6.78
C ARG A 112 -1.45 -25.61 -7.47
N SER A 113 -1.41 -24.40 -6.93
CA SER A 113 -0.57 -23.30 -7.42
C SER A 113 0.94 -23.57 -7.31
N LYS A 114 1.34 -24.58 -6.54
CA LYS A 114 2.73 -25.03 -6.37
C LYS A 114 3.17 -26.13 -7.34
N LEU A 115 2.26 -26.63 -8.18
CA LEU A 115 2.60 -27.66 -9.17
C LEU A 115 3.56 -27.10 -10.22
N GLN A 116 4.43 -27.95 -10.75
CA GLN A 116 5.45 -27.58 -11.75
C GLN A 116 5.06 -28.08 -13.15
N ALA A 117 5.56 -27.41 -14.19
CA ALA A 117 5.27 -27.74 -15.57
C ALA A 117 5.78 -29.13 -15.97
N ASN A 118 6.98 -29.54 -15.54
CA ASN A 118 7.54 -30.88 -15.75
C ASN A 118 6.68 -32.04 -15.20
N GLN A 119 5.71 -31.77 -14.32
CA GLN A 119 4.79 -32.78 -13.80
C GLN A 119 3.60 -33.03 -14.75
N PHE A 120 3.42 -32.19 -15.76
CA PHE A 120 2.29 -32.19 -16.69
C PHE A 120 2.70 -32.14 -18.17
N PHE A 121 3.91 -31.65 -18.46
CA PHE A 121 4.49 -31.53 -19.79
C PHE A 121 5.85 -32.21 -19.84
N THR A 122 6.23 -32.66 -21.02
CA THR A 122 7.54 -33.25 -21.31
C THR A 122 8.07 -32.71 -22.62
N TYR A 123 9.39 -32.79 -22.81
CA TYR A 123 10.02 -32.56 -24.10
C TYR A 123 10.10 -33.88 -24.88
N ASP A 124 9.58 -33.88 -26.10
CA ASP A 124 9.65 -35.00 -27.02
C ASP A 124 10.92 -34.89 -27.85
N GLN A 125 11.89 -35.78 -27.60
CA GLN A 125 13.16 -35.79 -28.32
C GLN A 125 13.02 -36.14 -29.80
N SER A 126 11.95 -36.86 -30.19
CA SER A 126 11.74 -37.25 -31.59
C SER A 126 11.10 -36.14 -32.42
N LEU A 127 10.23 -35.34 -31.78
CA LEU A 127 9.53 -34.22 -32.42
C LEU A 127 10.16 -32.87 -32.11
N HIS A 128 11.22 -32.84 -31.29
CA HIS A 128 11.95 -31.65 -30.88
C HIS A 128 11.04 -30.54 -30.30
N ARG A 129 10.01 -30.95 -29.55
CA ARG A 129 8.91 -30.08 -29.09
C ARG A 129 8.45 -30.39 -27.68
N VAL A 130 7.89 -29.40 -27.00
CA VAL A 130 7.18 -29.63 -25.74
C VAL A 130 5.79 -30.19 -26.03
N ARG A 131 5.36 -31.17 -25.25
CA ARG A 131 4.00 -31.73 -25.31
C ARG A 131 3.45 -32.08 -23.93
N PRO A 132 2.13 -32.15 -23.74
CA PRO A 132 1.54 -32.70 -22.53
C PRO A 132 2.01 -34.14 -22.29
N LEU A 133 2.13 -34.52 -21.01
CA LEU A 133 2.35 -35.91 -20.61
C LEU A 133 1.11 -36.74 -20.91
N LEU A 134 1.33 -37.86 -21.58
CA LEU A 134 0.31 -38.85 -21.93
C LEU A 134 0.41 -40.06 -20.98
N GLN A 135 -0.59 -40.95 -21.01
CA GLN A 135 -0.58 -42.16 -20.18
C GLN A 135 0.71 -43.01 -20.29
N PRO A 136 1.31 -43.21 -21.49
CA PRO A 136 2.56 -43.95 -21.62
C PRO A 136 3.73 -43.35 -20.84
N ASP A 137 3.74 -42.03 -20.64
CA ASP A 137 4.81 -41.31 -19.95
C ASP A 137 4.73 -41.47 -18.41
N SER A 138 3.72 -42.19 -17.89
CA SER A 138 3.50 -42.41 -16.45
C SER A 138 3.50 -41.12 -15.63
N PRO A 139 2.57 -40.18 -15.90
CA PRO A 139 2.54 -38.88 -15.24
C PRO A 139 2.42 -39.01 -13.72
N PRO A 140 3.09 -38.15 -12.92
CA PRO A 140 2.99 -38.17 -11.46
C PRO A 140 1.55 -38.02 -10.93
N TYR A 141 0.71 -37.31 -11.69
CA TYR A 141 -0.70 -37.08 -11.34
C TYR A 141 -1.66 -37.47 -12.49
N PRO A 142 -1.86 -38.77 -12.79
CA PRO A 142 -2.55 -39.20 -14.01
C PRO A 142 -3.96 -38.63 -14.18
N ARG A 143 -4.73 -38.53 -13.08
CA ARG A 143 -6.08 -37.94 -13.10
C ARG A 143 -6.07 -36.45 -13.42
N LEU A 144 -5.10 -35.71 -12.90
CA LEU A 144 -4.98 -34.27 -13.12
C LEU A 144 -4.42 -33.98 -14.52
N SER A 145 -3.46 -34.77 -15.00
CA SER A 145 -2.94 -34.67 -16.37
C SER A 145 -4.05 -34.94 -17.39
N GLY A 146 -4.85 -35.99 -17.20
CA GLY A 146 -6.00 -36.28 -18.07
C GLY A 146 -7.08 -35.19 -18.02
N ARG A 147 -7.33 -34.60 -16.84
CA ARG A 147 -8.22 -33.45 -16.71
C ARG A 147 -7.68 -32.23 -17.44
N LEU A 148 -6.39 -31.92 -17.28
CA LEU A 148 -5.76 -30.77 -17.94
C LEU A 148 -5.83 -30.88 -19.46
N VAL A 149 -5.54 -32.07 -20.02
CA VAL A 149 -5.67 -32.31 -21.47
C VAL A 149 -7.11 -32.08 -21.95
N ARG A 150 -8.10 -32.52 -21.18
CA ARG A 150 -9.52 -32.26 -21.49
C ARG A 150 -9.87 -30.77 -21.41
N ASP A 151 -9.36 -30.07 -20.39
CA ASP A 151 -9.58 -28.63 -20.21
C ASP A 151 -8.96 -27.84 -21.39
N LEU A 152 -7.81 -28.26 -21.90
CA LEU A 152 -7.16 -27.71 -23.10
C LEU A 152 -7.97 -28.01 -24.38
N GLN A 153 -8.43 -29.24 -24.57
CA GLN A 153 -9.25 -29.65 -25.72
C GLN A 153 -10.58 -28.88 -25.78
N ASN A 154 -11.21 -28.70 -24.61
CA ASN A 154 -12.46 -27.97 -24.46
C ASN A 154 -12.27 -26.45 -24.43
N ARG A 155 -11.02 -25.95 -24.54
CA ARG A 155 -10.67 -24.52 -24.45
C ARG A 155 -11.17 -23.85 -23.17
N THR A 156 -11.25 -24.61 -22.09
CA THR A 156 -11.60 -24.09 -20.75
C THR A 156 -10.46 -23.27 -20.16
N VAL A 157 -9.22 -23.60 -20.54
CA VAL A 157 -8.01 -22.82 -20.25
C VAL A 157 -7.19 -22.67 -21.53
N THR A 158 -6.49 -21.54 -21.66
CA THR A 158 -5.65 -21.21 -22.81
C THR A 158 -4.18 -21.15 -22.41
N LEU A 159 -3.33 -21.82 -23.18
CA LEU A 159 -1.89 -21.68 -23.06
C LEU A 159 -1.47 -20.29 -23.55
N ASN A 160 -0.47 -19.71 -22.90
CA ASN A 160 0.10 -18.44 -23.32
C ASN A 160 1.00 -18.60 -24.56
N ASN A 161 1.39 -17.47 -25.15
CA ASN A 161 2.20 -17.41 -26.36
C ASN A 161 3.55 -18.13 -26.20
N MET A 162 4.22 -17.93 -25.05
CA MET A 162 5.47 -18.62 -24.70
C MET A 162 5.34 -20.14 -24.81
N THR A 163 4.28 -20.70 -24.23
CA THR A 163 4.06 -22.15 -24.20
C THR A 163 3.67 -22.67 -25.58
N TRP A 164 2.83 -21.94 -26.32
CA TRP A 164 2.47 -22.30 -27.69
C TRP A 164 3.69 -22.34 -28.62
N ASN A 165 4.61 -21.38 -28.51
CA ASN A 165 5.82 -21.36 -29.32
C ASN A 165 6.64 -22.64 -29.15
N LEU A 166 6.78 -23.13 -27.91
CA LEU A 166 7.52 -24.35 -27.59
C LEU A 166 6.82 -25.66 -28.00
N ILE A 167 5.51 -25.62 -28.23
CA ILE A 167 4.71 -26.75 -28.73
C ILE A 167 4.72 -26.80 -30.26
N LEU A 168 4.64 -25.62 -30.90
CA LEU A 168 4.42 -25.50 -32.35
C LEU A 168 5.72 -25.49 -33.16
N ASN A 169 6.82 -24.98 -32.59
CA ASN A 169 8.09 -24.83 -33.29
C ASN A 169 9.09 -25.91 -32.91
N ASP A 170 10.09 -26.10 -33.78
CA ASP A 170 11.16 -27.07 -33.63
C ASP A 170 12.30 -26.50 -32.75
N TYR A 171 12.71 -27.25 -31.72
CA TYR A 171 13.81 -26.89 -30.82
C TYR A 171 14.79 -28.08 -30.74
N PRO A 172 16.00 -27.96 -31.30
CA PRO A 172 16.91 -29.10 -31.49
C PRO A 172 17.35 -29.75 -30.17
N ASP A 173 17.41 -28.97 -29.10
CA ASP A 173 17.82 -29.41 -27.78
C ASP A 173 16.90 -28.89 -26.66
N LEU A 174 16.98 -29.55 -25.51
CA LEU A 174 16.26 -29.16 -24.29
C LEU A 174 16.81 -27.85 -23.71
N GLY A 175 18.11 -27.59 -23.87
CA GLY A 175 18.84 -26.49 -23.24
C GLY A 175 19.02 -26.65 -21.73
N SER A 176 19.61 -25.62 -21.10
CA SER A 176 19.69 -25.46 -19.65
C SER A 176 18.70 -24.41 -19.15
N VAL A 177 18.32 -24.48 -17.87
CA VAL A 177 17.46 -23.47 -17.25
C VAL A 177 18.15 -22.11 -17.31
N ASP A 178 17.50 -21.18 -18.00
CA ASP A 178 17.98 -19.83 -18.29
C ASP A 178 16.94 -18.78 -17.87
N ASP A 179 17.38 -17.76 -17.12
CA ASP A 179 16.58 -16.61 -16.68
C ASP A 179 16.75 -15.38 -17.58
N PHE A 180 17.74 -15.38 -18.48
CA PHE A 180 18.06 -14.26 -19.36
C PHE A 180 16.86 -13.74 -20.15
N PRO A 181 15.96 -14.56 -20.73
CA PRO A 181 14.80 -14.05 -21.46
C PRO A 181 13.87 -13.19 -20.60
N PHE A 182 13.66 -13.58 -19.34
CA PHE A 182 12.81 -12.85 -18.39
C PHE A 182 13.50 -11.59 -17.87
N VAL A 183 14.79 -11.70 -17.55
CA VAL A 183 15.60 -10.56 -17.11
C VAL A 183 15.70 -9.51 -18.23
N SER A 184 15.96 -9.94 -19.47
CA SER A 184 16.06 -9.06 -20.64
C SER A 184 14.74 -8.36 -20.94
N TRP A 185 13.61 -9.08 -20.86
CA TRP A 185 12.29 -8.47 -21.00
C TRP A 185 12.03 -7.39 -19.94
N LEU A 186 12.34 -7.70 -18.67
CA LEU A 186 12.16 -6.76 -17.57
C LEU A 186 13.03 -5.52 -17.77
N THR A 187 14.34 -5.70 -18.01
CA THR A 187 15.30 -4.60 -18.09
C THR A 187 15.10 -3.70 -19.31
N ARG A 188 14.48 -4.22 -20.37
CA ARG A 188 14.10 -3.48 -21.58
C ARG A 188 12.71 -2.84 -21.50
N SER A 189 11.91 -3.19 -20.49
CA SER A 189 10.57 -2.60 -20.33
C SER A 189 10.67 -1.09 -20.05
N VAL A 190 9.73 -0.32 -20.63
CA VAL A 190 9.67 1.13 -20.42
C VAL A 190 9.55 1.43 -18.93
N ASP A 191 8.67 0.72 -18.22
CA ASP A 191 8.44 0.88 -16.78
C ASP A 191 9.71 0.69 -15.94
N TRP A 192 10.62 -0.19 -16.35
CA TRP A 192 11.88 -0.43 -15.64
C TRP A 192 12.90 0.68 -15.90
N ILE A 193 13.04 1.07 -17.18
CA ILE A 193 13.99 2.09 -17.63
C ILE A 193 13.60 3.46 -17.05
N SER A 194 12.34 3.85 -17.20
CA SER A 194 11.81 5.13 -16.72
C SER A 194 11.38 5.10 -15.25
N PHE A 195 11.71 4.04 -14.49
CA PHE A 195 11.30 3.92 -13.10
C PHE A 195 11.66 5.17 -12.29
N HIS A 196 10.63 5.83 -11.76
CA HIS A 196 10.77 6.99 -10.90
C HIS A 196 10.15 6.73 -9.51
N PRO A 197 10.91 6.92 -8.41
CA PRO A 197 10.44 6.69 -7.04
C PRO A 197 9.15 7.44 -6.67
N GLN A 198 8.90 8.62 -7.23
CA GLN A 198 7.68 9.37 -6.91
C GLN A 198 6.46 8.75 -7.58
N GLU A 199 6.56 8.38 -8.86
CA GLU A 199 5.46 7.77 -9.63
C GLU A 199 5.11 6.38 -9.12
N TYR A 200 6.13 5.56 -8.79
CA TYR A 200 5.93 4.27 -8.16
C TYR A 200 5.17 4.39 -6.84
N ARG A 201 5.55 5.36 -5.99
CA ARG A 201 4.88 5.57 -4.70
C ARG A 201 3.46 6.10 -4.86
N GLN A 202 3.23 6.97 -5.85
CA GLN A 202 1.90 7.52 -6.13
C GLN A 202 0.96 6.41 -6.62
N THR A 203 1.36 5.64 -7.63
CA THR A 203 0.56 4.51 -8.16
C THR A 203 0.26 3.46 -7.09
N GLN A 204 1.26 3.09 -6.28
CA GLN A 204 1.04 2.17 -5.15
C GLN A 204 0.13 2.77 -4.06
N SER A 205 0.18 4.09 -3.85
CA SER A 205 -0.72 4.75 -2.91
C SER A 205 -2.15 4.73 -3.41
N ASP A 206 -2.37 4.97 -4.70
CA ASP A 206 -3.69 4.93 -5.32
C ASP A 206 -4.29 3.51 -5.28
N THR A 207 -3.48 2.46 -5.48
CA THR A 207 -3.93 1.05 -5.38
C THR A 207 -4.22 0.62 -3.94
N LEU A 208 -3.40 1.03 -2.97
CA LEU A 208 -3.48 0.56 -1.58
C LEU A 208 -4.37 1.44 -0.68
N LEU A 209 -4.55 2.70 -1.03
CA LEU A 209 -5.39 3.63 -0.29
C LEU A 209 -6.67 3.85 -1.09
N THR A 210 -7.69 3.06 -0.75
CA THR A 210 -9.06 3.15 -1.30
C THR A 210 -9.77 4.47 -0.94
N HIS A 211 -9.10 5.38 -0.23
CA HIS A 211 -9.61 6.69 0.16
C HIS A 211 -8.67 7.80 -0.30
N PRO A 212 -9.19 8.88 -0.92
CA PRO A 212 -8.38 9.99 -1.37
C PRO A 212 -7.62 10.61 -0.18
N LEU A 213 -6.30 10.70 -0.33
CA LEU A 213 -5.35 11.25 0.64
C LEU A 213 -5.52 12.75 0.92
N SER A 214 -6.52 13.41 0.35
CA SER A 214 -6.77 14.82 0.61
C SER A 214 -8.25 15.15 0.44
N THR A 215 -8.90 15.54 1.52
CA THR A 215 -10.21 16.21 1.50
C THR A 215 -10.12 17.65 0.97
N LEU A 216 -8.91 18.23 0.94
CA LEU A 216 -8.65 19.62 0.59
C LEU A 216 -7.95 19.76 -0.77
N SER A 217 -8.25 20.83 -1.52
CA SER A 217 -7.54 21.14 -2.76
C SER A 217 -6.12 21.67 -2.48
N PRO A 218 -5.17 21.57 -3.43
CA PRO A 218 -3.82 22.11 -3.27
C PRO A 218 -3.78 23.60 -2.90
N LEU A 219 -4.72 24.39 -3.42
CA LEU A 219 -4.87 25.81 -3.08
C LEU A 219 -5.22 26.03 -1.60
N LYS A 220 -6.13 25.23 -1.05
CA LYS A 220 -6.49 25.27 0.37
C LYS A 220 -5.32 24.83 1.25
N TRP A 221 -4.55 23.83 0.82
CA TRP A 221 -3.31 23.48 1.54
C TRP A 221 -2.29 24.61 1.53
N LYS A 222 -2.08 25.29 0.39
CA LYS A 222 -1.21 26.46 0.34
C LYS A 222 -1.68 27.57 1.28
N GLN A 223 -2.99 27.81 1.35
CA GLN A 223 -3.59 28.75 2.31
C GLN A 223 -3.35 28.30 3.76
N PHE A 224 -3.50 27.02 4.08
CA PHE A 224 -3.27 26.48 5.42
C PHE A 224 -1.84 26.71 5.89
N TRP A 225 -0.87 26.37 5.05
CA TRP A 225 0.55 26.46 5.38
C TRP A 225 1.03 27.91 5.50
N SER A 226 0.36 28.87 4.87
CA SER A 226 0.66 30.30 5.00
C SER A 226 0.03 30.96 6.23
N LEU A 227 -0.83 30.27 7.00
CA LEU A 227 -1.47 30.84 8.20
C LEU A 227 -0.44 31.17 9.29
N LYS A 228 -0.51 32.40 9.80
CA LYS A 228 0.20 32.86 11.00
C LYS A 228 -0.48 32.34 12.27
N ILE A 229 -0.27 31.06 12.56
CA ILE A 229 -0.73 30.34 13.75
C ILE A 229 0.44 29.61 14.43
N LEU A 230 0.24 29.25 15.70
CA LEU A 230 1.16 28.40 16.46
C LEU A 230 1.48 27.08 15.73
N PRO A 231 2.73 26.60 15.77
CA PRO A 231 3.09 25.28 15.28
C PRO A 231 2.21 24.16 15.84
N GLU A 232 1.89 24.20 17.13
CA GLU A 232 1.06 23.19 17.79
C GLU A 232 -0.39 23.27 17.32
N ALA A 233 -0.94 24.47 17.12
CA ALA A 233 -2.27 24.64 16.55
C ALA A 233 -2.32 24.08 15.13
N ARG A 234 -1.27 24.31 14.33
CA ARG A 234 -1.14 23.76 12.99
C ARG A 234 -1.13 22.23 12.98
N ILE A 235 -0.39 21.60 13.89
CA ILE A 235 -0.37 20.13 14.02
C ILE A 235 -1.75 19.58 14.37
N ILE A 236 -2.46 20.21 15.32
CA ILE A 236 -3.80 19.78 15.72
C ILE A 236 -4.80 19.97 14.59
N CYS A 237 -4.83 21.12 13.91
CA CYS A 237 -5.69 21.34 12.74
C CYS A 237 -5.41 20.31 11.63
N PHE A 238 -4.14 20.04 11.33
CA PHE A 238 -3.77 19.03 10.33
C PHE A 238 -4.32 17.65 10.71
N ARG A 239 -4.12 17.20 11.96
CA ARG A 239 -4.66 15.91 12.43
C ARG A 239 -6.18 15.89 12.43
N PHE A 240 -6.83 17.01 12.75
CA PHE A 240 -8.28 17.15 12.71
C PHE A 240 -8.82 17.00 11.28
N ILE A 241 -8.25 17.71 10.30
CA ILE A 241 -8.60 17.62 8.86
C ILE A 241 -8.55 16.17 8.38
N TYR A 242 -7.51 15.44 8.80
CA TYR A 242 -7.29 14.04 8.44
C TYR A 242 -8.03 13.01 9.30
N ASN A 243 -8.79 13.45 10.31
CA ASN A 243 -9.46 12.57 11.27
C ASN A 243 -8.49 11.61 12.00
N LYS A 244 -7.26 12.07 12.27
CA LYS A 244 -6.17 11.29 12.90
C LYS A 244 -5.96 11.67 14.37
N LEU A 245 -7.02 12.05 15.07
CA LEU A 245 -6.99 12.30 16.50
C LEU A 245 -7.60 11.11 17.24
N HIS A 246 -6.96 10.72 18.34
CA HIS A 246 -7.50 9.70 19.23
C HIS A 246 -8.64 10.32 20.06
N CYS A 247 -9.77 9.63 20.06
CA CYS A 247 -10.98 9.89 20.86
C CYS A 247 -11.42 8.58 21.52
N ASN A 248 -12.29 8.63 22.53
CA ASN A 248 -12.73 7.41 23.22
C ASN A 248 -13.40 6.38 22.28
N ALA A 249 -14.09 6.81 21.23
CA ALA A 249 -14.64 5.89 20.21
C ALA A 249 -13.55 5.15 19.42
N SER A 250 -12.37 5.76 19.25
CA SER A 250 -11.22 5.09 18.64
C SER A 250 -10.48 4.18 19.61
N VAL A 251 -10.35 4.58 20.89
CA VAL A 251 -9.63 3.82 21.92
C VAL A 251 -10.39 2.56 22.32
N SER A 252 -11.71 2.64 22.48
CA SER A 252 -12.59 1.51 22.79
C SER A 252 -12.54 0.37 21.76
N ARG A 253 -12.08 0.64 20.53
CA ARG A 253 -11.86 -0.40 19.51
C ARG A 253 -10.62 -1.26 19.80
N PHE A 254 -9.65 -0.71 20.53
CA PHE A 254 -8.39 -1.38 20.87
C PHE A 254 -8.38 -1.91 22.30
N ASP A 255 -9.15 -1.29 23.18
CA ASP A 255 -9.29 -1.69 24.58
C ASP A 255 -10.77 -1.84 24.97
N PRO A 256 -11.26 -3.09 25.16
CA PRO A 256 -12.64 -3.36 25.54
C PRO A 256 -13.04 -2.81 26.92
N THR A 257 -12.08 -2.45 27.77
CA THR A 257 -12.36 -1.90 29.12
C THR A 257 -12.66 -0.40 29.10
N THR A 258 -12.32 0.29 28.00
CA THR A 258 -12.53 1.73 27.86
C THR A 258 -13.90 2.01 27.24
N THR A 259 -14.70 2.87 27.89
CA THR A 259 -16.01 3.29 27.36
C THR A 259 -15.87 4.26 26.18
N ALA A 260 -16.69 4.11 25.14
CA ALA A 260 -16.72 5.03 24.00
C ALA A 260 -17.39 6.40 24.29
N ALA A 261 -17.99 6.57 25.48
CA ALA A 261 -18.67 7.78 25.89
C ALA A 261 -17.68 8.93 26.19
N CYS A 262 -18.12 10.17 26.00
CA CYS A 262 -17.32 11.34 26.33
C CYS A 262 -17.09 11.48 27.84
N SER A 263 -15.85 11.71 28.26
CA SER A 263 -15.49 11.84 29.67
C SER A 263 -15.96 13.14 30.34
N LEU A 264 -16.53 14.08 29.58
CA LEU A 264 -17.02 15.37 30.10
C LEU A 264 -18.54 15.40 30.21
N CYS A 265 -19.27 15.04 29.14
CA CYS A 265 -20.73 15.07 29.16
C CYS A 265 -21.36 13.72 29.56
N HIS A 266 -20.58 12.63 29.52
CA HIS A 266 -21.01 11.27 29.85
C HIS A 266 -22.23 10.74 29.06
N ALA A 267 -22.65 11.43 28.00
CA ALA A 267 -23.90 11.12 27.28
C ALA A 267 -23.66 10.61 25.86
N ALA A 268 -22.87 11.32 25.06
CA ALA A 268 -22.68 10.99 23.65
C ALA A 268 -21.42 10.14 23.42
N LEU A 269 -21.42 9.38 22.33
CA LEU A 269 -20.23 8.71 21.80
C LEU A 269 -19.21 9.76 21.37
N GLU A 270 -17.99 9.64 21.86
CA GLU A 270 -16.94 10.61 21.59
C GLU A 270 -16.18 10.26 20.32
N ASP A 271 -16.67 10.77 19.20
CA ASP A 271 -15.89 10.86 17.96
C ASP A 271 -15.00 12.13 17.95
N VAL A 272 -14.24 12.34 16.86
CA VAL A 272 -13.31 13.49 16.76
C VAL A 272 -14.05 14.84 16.76
N ASN A 273 -15.26 14.90 16.20
CA ASN A 273 -16.06 16.13 16.21
C ASN A 273 -16.64 16.38 17.61
N HIS A 274 -17.05 15.35 18.34
CA HIS A 274 -17.50 15.47 19.72
C HIS A 274 -16.38 15.82 20.68
N LEU A 275 -15.20 15.22 20.49
CA LEU A 275 -13.99 15.52 21.25
C LEU A 275 -13.65 17.02 21.24
N LEU A 276 -13.89 17.71 20.12
CA LEU A 276 -13.38 19.07 19.90
C LEU A 276 -14.44 20.15 19.67
N ILE A 277 -15.64 19.80 19.20
CA ILE A 277 -16.65 20.76 18.73
C ILE A 277 -18.00 20.52 19.40
N THR A 278 -18.64 19.36 19.18
CA THR A 278 -20.07 19.18 19.45
C THR A 278 -20.42 18.87 20.91
N CYS A 279 -19.44 18.48 21.74
CA CYS A 279 -19.67 18.30 23.18
C CYS A 279 -20.09 19.63 23.83
N SER A 280 -21.14 19.61 24.66
CA SER A 280 -21.74 20.81 25.27
C SER A 280 -20.72 21.69 26.00
N PHE A 281 -19.80 21.09 26.76
CA PHE A 281 -18.72 21.80 27.45
C PHE A 281 -17.74 22.48 26.48
N LYS A 282 -17.43 21.83 25.36
CA LYS A 282 -16.54 22.38 24.31
C LYS A 282 -17.26 23.46 23.51
N TRP A 283 -18.54 23.24 23.25
CA TRP A 283 -19.41 24.20 22.59
C TRP A 283 -19.53 25.50 23.38
N SER A 284 -19.60 25.46 24.71
CA SER A 284 -19.56 26.68 25.54
C SER A 284 -18.27 27.49 25.33
N VAL A 285 -17.13 26.84 25.09
CA VAL A 285 -15.88 27.55 24.72
C VAL A 285 -16.02 28.17 23.33
N TRP A 286 -16.51 27.43 22.35
CA TRP A 286 -16.75 27.94 20.99
C TRP A 286 -17.67 29.16 21.00
N GLN A 287 -18.81 29.08 21.68
CA GLN A 287 -19.75 30.19 21.84
C GLN A 287 -19.09 31.40 22.49
N GLY A 288 -18.28 31.22 23.54
CA GLY A 288 -17.57 32.32 24.19
C GLY A 288 -16.50 32.97 23.29
N VAL A 289 -15.79 32.17 22.49
CA VAL A 289 -14.79 32.68 21.53
C VAL A 289 -15.46 33.43 20.38
N LEU A 290 -16.49 32.84 19.78
CA LEU A 290 -17.13 33.35 18.58
C LEU A 290 -18.00 34.57 18.87
N SER A 291 -18.76 34.58 19.98
CA SER A 291 -19.54 35.75 20.39
C SER A 291 -18.66 36.97 20.66
N ARG A 292 -17.45 36.77 21.21
CA ARG A 292 -16.49 37.86 21.39
C ARG A 292 -15.82 38.31 20.09
N PHE A 293 -15.73 37.43 19.09
CA PHE A 293 -15.09 37.74 17.81
C PHE A 293 -16.05 38.36 16.78
N ALA A 294 -17.24 37.79 16.63
CA ALA A 294 -18.29 38.21 15.71
C ALA A 294 -19.66 38.10 16.42
N PRO A 295 -19.99 39.05 17.32
CA PRO A 295 -21.20 39.00 18.15
C PRO A 295 -22.51 39.06 17.34
N TYR A 296 -22.44 39.51 16.10
CA TYR A 296 -23.57 39.64 15.18
C TYR A 296 -23.84 38.37 14.37
N LEU A 297 -23.04 37.32 14.54
CA LEU A 297 -23.24 36.04 13.86
C LEU A 297 -23.57 34.93 14.86
N GLU A 298 -24.52 34.09 14.48
CA GLU A 298 -24.82 32.84 15.16
C GLU A 298 -24.13 31.69 14.43
N PHE A 299 -23.18 31.06 15.12
CA PHE A 299 -22.48 29.89 14.60
C PHE A 299 -23.11 28.61 15.16
N ARG A 300 -23.16 27.57 14.32
CA ARG A 300 -23.51 26.21 14.70
C ARG A 300 -22.27 25.30 14.69
N PRO A 301 -22.29 24.13 15.32
CA PRO A 301 -21.16 23.21 15.31
C PRO A 301 -20.68 22.83 13.90
N GLU A 302 -21.61 22.69 12.96
CA GLU A 302 -21.32 22.36 11.55
C GLU A 302 -20.55 23.48 10.86
N ASP A 303 -20.78 24.74 11.24
CA ASP A 303 -20.04 25.88 10.72
C ASP A 303 -18.58 25.79 11.11
N ILE A 304 -18.29 25.45 12.37
CA ILE A 304 -16.92 25.30 12.88
C ILE A 304 -16.21 24.14 12.23
N GLU A 305 -16.90 23.03 12.04
CA GLU A 305 -16.37 21.92 11.26
C GLU A 305 -16.05 22.36 9.84
N SER A 306 -16.94 23.10 9.18
CA SER A 306 -16.72 23.58 7.81
C SER A 306 -15.58 24.58 7.70
N ILE A 307 -15.41 25.48 8.68
CA ILE A 307 -14.30 26.44 8.74
C ILE A 307 -12.97 25.69 8.87
N LEU A 308 -12.90 24.70 9.77
CA LEU A 308 -11.66 23.98 10.06
C LEU A 308 -11.30 22.92 9.02
N ARG A 309 -12.29 22.21 8.46
CA ARG A 309 -12.07 21.14 7.47
C ARG A 309 -12.05 21.65 6.04
N ASN A 310 -12.91 22.61 5.70
CA ASN A 310 -13.14 23.04 4.32
C ASN A 310 -12.72 24.48 4.05
N PHE A 311 -12.35 25.24 5.07
CA PHE A 311 -11.99 26.67 4.98
C PHE A 311 -13.13 27.47 4.35
N SER A 312 -14.36 27.12 4.73
CA SER A 312 -15.57 27.84 4.34
C SER A 312 -15.46 29.31 4.70
N ARG A 313 -16.00 30.16 3.83
CA ARG A 313 -16.03 31.60 4.04
C ARG A 313 -17.37 32.04 4.60
N PHE A 314 -17.33 32.98 5.53
CA PHE A 314 -18.50 33.64 6.11
C PHE A 314 -18.50 35.11 5.69
N GLU A 315 -19.68 35.62 5.35
CA GLU A 315 -19.87 37.02 4.99
C GLU A 315 -19.70 37.92 6.21
N PHE A 316 -19.37 39.19 5.97
CA PHE A 316 -19.24 40.23 6.99
C PHE A 316 -18.14 40.00 8.05
N VAL A 317 -17.25 39.02 7.85
CA VAL A 317 -16.14 38.69 8.77
C VAL A 317 -14.80 38.59 8.04
N ASP A 318 -13.72 38.98 8.72
CA ASP A 318 -12.36 38.64 8.28
C ASP A 318 -12.13 37.12 8.43
N ASN A 319 -12.31 36.41 7.32
CA ASN A 319 -12.15 34.95 7.23
C ASN A 319 -10.74 34.47 7.59
N SER A 320 -9.71 35.28 7.33
CA SER A 320 -8.33 34.92 7.70
C SER A 320 -8.17 34.96 9.22
N ARG A 321 -8.75 35.96 9.87
CA ARG A 321 -8.75 36.06 11.33
C ARG A 321 -9.68 35.05 11.99
N LEU A 322 -10.82 34.74 11.39
CA LEU A 322 -11.74 33.69 11.81
C LEU A 322 -11.03 32.32 11.82
N LEU A 323 -10.36 31.95 10.73
CA LEU A 323 -9.65 30.67 10.66
C LEU A 323 -8.51 30.59 11.68
N ARG A 324 -7.80 31.70 11.94
CA ARG A 324 -6.75 31.78 12.97
C ARG A 324 -7.32 31.59 14.37
N ILE A 325 -8.42 32.28 14.71
CA ILE A 325 -9.01 32.16 16.05
C ILE A 325 -9.63 30.78 16.25
N CYS A 326 -10.26 30.19 15.23
CA CYS A 326 -10.75 28.82 15.28
C CYS A 326 -9.62 27.82 15.47
N SER A 327 -8.50 27.95 14.73
CA SER A 327 -7.33 27.09 14.91
C SER A 327 -6.75 27.18 16.32
N GLN A 328 -6.73 28.38 16.91
CA GLN A 328 -6.24 28.60 18.26
C GLN A 328 -7.19 28.02 19.33
N ALA A 329 -8.50 28.22 19.15
CA ALA A 329 -9.53 27.66 20.03
C ALA A 329 -9.48 26.12 20.03
N LEU A 330 -9.32 25.52 18.85
CA LEU A 330 -9.16 24.07 18.69
C LEU A 330 -8.00 23.54 19.53
N LEU A 331 -6.83 24.20 19.49
CA LEU A 331 -5.66 23.83 20.28
C LEU A 331 -5.93 23.88 21.79
N TYR A 332 -6.52 24.99 22.28
CA TYR A 332 -6.74 25.15 23.72
C TYR A 332 -7.86 24.27 24.25
N ILE A 333 -8.88 23.99 23.45
CA ILE A 333 -9.91 22.98 23.76
C ILE A 333 -9.26 21.59 23.87
N TRP A 334 -8.39 21.24 22.93
CA TRP A 334 -7.66 19.98 22.94
C TRP A 334 -6.75 19.87 24.18
N ARG A 335 -5.97 20.92 24.49
CA ARG A 335 -5.11 20.95 25.70
C ARG A 335 -5.93 20.80 26.98
N ALA A 336 -7.00 21.58 27.13
CA ALA A 336 -7.82 21.53 28.33
C ALA A 336 -8.49 20.17 28.53
N HIS A 337 -8.90 19.51 27.44
CA HIS A 337 -9.42 18.15 27.51
C HIS A 337 -8.40 17.16 28.05
N TRP A 338 -7.19 17.12 27.50
CA TRP A 338 -6.17 16.17 27.96
C TRP A 338 -5.67 16.47 29.37
N ARG A 339 -5.63 17.74 29.80
CA ARG A 339 -5.35 18.08 31.20
C ARG A 339 -6.46 17.62 32.15
N TYR A 340 -7.71 17.64 31.70
CA TYR A 340 -8.81 17.04 32.47
C TYR A 340 -8.64 15.52 32.60
N ILE A 341 -8.29 14.83 31.52
CA ILE A 341 -8.11 13.37 31.51
C ILE A 341 -6.88 12.93 32.31
N PHE A 342 -5.71 13.54 32.08
CA PHE A 342 -4.45 13.09 32.67
C PHE A 342 -4.12 13.75 34.01
N ASP A 343 -4.41 15.05 34.14
CA ASP A 343 -4.01 15.83 35.32
C ASP A 343 -5.19 16.10 36.27
N GLY A 344 -6.39 15.60 35.96
CA GLY A 344 -7.61 15.87 36.75
C GLY A 344 -8.01 17.35 36.82
N THR A 345 -7.46 18.20 35.95
CA THR A 345 -7.70 19.65 35.99
C THR A 345 -9.12 19.96 35.48
N PRO A 346 -9.94 20.72 36.22
CA PRO A 346 -11.33 20.97 35.82
C PRO A 346 -11.42 21.69 34.47
N PHE A 347 -12.32 21.23 33.60
CA PHE A 347 -12.57 21.87 32.31
C PHE A 347 -13.43 23.12 32.51
N LEU A 348 -12.81 24.31 32.53
CA LEU A 348 -13.48 25.59 32.82
C LEU A 348 -13.57 26.47 31.56
N PRO A 349 -14.73 26.53 30.86
CA PRO A 349 -14.84 27.19 29.56
C PRO A 349 -14.40 28.66 29.55
N GLN A 350 -14.80 29.44 30.57
CA GLN A 350 -14.49 30.87 30.64
C GLN A 350 -12.97 31.13 30.74
N GLN A 351 -12.24 30.32 31.52
CA GLN A 351 -10.78 30.44 31.65
C GLN A 351 -10.07 30.12 30.33
N ILE A 352 -10.57 29.11 29.61
CA ILE A 352 -10.06 28.73 28.29
C ILE A 352 -10.26 29.88 27.30
N VAL A 353 -11.46 30.49 27.27
CA VAL A 353 -11.75 31.66 26.42
C VAL A 353 -10.81 32.82 26.73
N SER A 354 -10.61 33.18 27.99
CA SER A 354 -9.67 34.24 28.38
C SER A 354 -8.25 33.95 27.92
N THR A 355 -7.76 32.73 28.15
CA THR A 355 -6.42 32.29 27.74
C THR A 355 -6.23 32.37 26.23
N ILE A 356 -7.25 31.99 25.43
CA ILE A 356 -7.22 32.10 23.97
C ILE A 356 -6.98 33.54 23.56
N PHE A 357 -7.74 34.50 24.10
CA PHE A 357 -7.63 35.91 23.73
C PHE A 357 -6.33 36.57 24.23
N GLU A 358 -5.88 36.27 25.44
CA GLU A 358 -4.59 36.77 25.97
C GLU A 358 -3.44 36.38 25.03
N LYS A 359 -3.38 35.10 24.66
CA LYS A 359 -2.31 34.58 23.80
C LYS A 359 -2.43 35.12 22.38
N LEU A 360 -3.65 35.35 21.88
CA LEU A 360 -3.88 35.94 20.56
C LEU A 360 -3.40 37.40 20.46
N HIS A 361 -3.36 38.15 21.58
CA HIS A 361 -2.82 39.52 21.62
C HIS A 361 -1.29 39.53 21.60
N CYS A 362 -0.63 38.61 22.32
CA CYS A 362 0.83 38.49 22.29
C CYS A 362 1.37 38.21 20.87
N TYR A 363 0.63 37.46 20.04
CA TYR A 363 0.99 37.17 18.64
C TYR A 363 0.71 38.30 17.63
N ARG A 364 0.21 39.47 18.07
CA ARG A 364 0.13 40.67 17.20
C ARG A 364 1.37 41.57 17.30
N LEU A 365 2.20 41.38 18.30
CA LEU A 365 3.38 42.22 18.58
C LEU A 365 4.68 41.67 17.97
N HIS A 366 4.59 40.58 17.21
CA HIS A 366 5.65 39.98 16.38
C HIS A 366 5.07 39.69 14.99
#